data_AF-A0A950EXU6-F1
#
_entry.id   AF-A0A950EXU6-F1
#
_cell.length_a   1.000
_cell.length_b   1.000
_cell.length_c   1.000
_cell.angle_alpha   90.00
_cell.angle_beta   90.00
_cell.angle_gamma   90.00
#
_symmetry.space_group_name_H-M   'P 1'
#
loop_
_entity.id
_entity.type
_entity.pdbx_description
1 polymer ?
#
loop_
_entity_poly.entity_id
_entity_poly.type
_entity_poly.pdbx_seq_one_letter_code
_entity_poly.pdbx_strand_id
1 'polypeptide(L)'
;MALQSLDIKRVSATTTPSPGVREPATGTVAKLIDVTKCIGCKACQTACMEWNELRDEIGFNTGVYDNPHDLTEHSWTVMRFSERENPDGNLEWLIRKDGCMHCEDPGCLKACPSPGAIVQYTNGIVDLKERGFQNAGLYDPPGVSGTHVMYVLHHADQPSLYHGLPENPRISPMVRLWKGAAKPIALGIMALTALAGFFHYTRVGPNEVTDEDEAAARDEARRMRGESPEERSDEIR
;
A
#
# COMPACT_ATOMS: atom_id res chain seq x y z
N MET A 1 -22.16 -7.39 5.23
CA MET A 1 -21.26 -8.24 6.05
C MET A 1 -20.25 -8.90 5.11
N ALA A 2 -19.00 -9.14 5.54
CA ALA A 2 -17.90 -9.53 4.63
C ALA A 2 -16.96 -10.62 5.19
N LEU A 3 -17.41 -11.37 6.21
CA LEU A 3 -16.66 -12.44 6.88
C LEU A 3 -17.34 -13.81 6.66
N GLN A 4 -17.63 -14.15 5.39
CA GLN A 4 -18.26 -15.44 5.06
C GLN A 4 -17.31 -16.63 5.19
N SER A 5 -16.00 -16.39 5.14
CA SER A 5 -14.98 -17.40 5.41
C SER A 5 -14.31 -17.12 6.79
N LEU A 6 -14.11 -18.19 7.57
CA LEU A 6 -13.59 -18.16 8.94
C LEU A 6 -12.08 -18.52 8.99
N ASP A 7 -11.42 -18.29 7.86
CA ASP A 7 -10.03 -18.63 7.50
C ASP A 7 -9.22 -17.36 7.16
N ILE A 8 -9.71 -16.18 7.54
CA ILE A 8 -9.05 -14.91 7.27
C ILE A 8 -8.02 -14.64 8.37
N LYS A 9 -6.73 -14.59 8.01
CA LYS A 9 -5.58 -14.34 8.89
C LYS A 9 -5.37 -12.84 9.16
N ARG A 10 -5.52 -11.98 8.13
CA ARG A 10 -5.38 -10.51 8.23
C ARG A 10 -6.31 -9.78 7.25
N VAL A 11 -6.63 -8.53 7.58
CA VAL A 11 -7.47 -7.64 6.76
C VAL A 11 -6.87 -6.23 6.74
N SER A 12 -6.93 -5.54 5.60
CA SER A 12 -6.50 -4.14 5.47
C SER A 12 -7.26 -3.21 6.42
N ALA A 13 -6.56 -2.18 6.92
CA ALA A 13 -7.09 -1.10 7.76
C ALA A 13 -7.99 -1.52 8.96
N THR A 14 -7.86 -2.75 9.45
CA THR A 14 -8.71 -3.32 10.50
C THR A 14 -7.90 -3.53 11.78
N THR A 15 -8.43 -3.12 12.93
CA THR A 15 -7.82 -3.31 14.26
C THR A 15 -8.36 -4.52 15.01
N THR A 16 -9.59 -4.95 14.70
CA THR A 16 -10.22 -6.16 15.26
C THR A 16 -9.54 -7.42 14.71
N PRO A 17 -9.21 -8.42 15.54
CA PRO A 17 -8.76 -9.73 15.04
C PRO A 17 -9.89 -10.42 14.26
N SER A 18 -9.56 -11.11 13.18
CA SER A 18 -10.51 -11.93 12.43
C SER A 18 -10.95 -13.17 13.23
N PRO A 19 -12.18 -13.71 13.03
CA PRO A 19 -12.65 -14.91 13.71
C PRO A 19 -11.94 -16.19 13.20
N GLY A 20 -10.76 -16.49 13.76
CA GLY A 20 -9.98 -17.71 13.46
C GLY A 20 -10.59 -18.95 14.09
N VAL A 21 -11.62 -19.50 13.44
CA VAL A 21 -12.31 -20.76 13.85
C VAL A 21 -12.03 -21.90 12.86
N ARG A 22 -11.55 -21.60 11.65
CA ARG A 22 -11.15 -22.61 10.66
C ARG A 22 -9.66 -22.51 10.33
N GLU A 23 -8.91 -23.50 10.79
CA GLU A 23 -7.62 -23.82 10.20
C GLU A 23 -7.82 -24.38 8.78
N PRO A 24 -6.86 -24.14 7.85
CA PRO A 24 -6.99 -24.62 6.48
C PRO A 24 -6.75 -26.14 6.45
N ALA A 25 -7.75 -26.89 5.98
CA ALA A 25 -7.74 -28.36 5.98
C ALA A 25 -6.59 -29.01 5.18
N THR A 26 -5.93 -28.24 4.31
CA THR A 26 -4.78 -28.61 3.48
C THR A 26 -3.46 -27.94 3.90
N GLY A 27 -3.47 -27.12 4.96
CA GLY A 27 -2.32 -26.31 5.38
C GLY A 27 -2.10 -25.05 4.53
N THR A 28 -0.86 -24.56 4.52
CA THR A 28 -0.42 -23.42 3.69
C THR A 28 -0.15 -23.84 2.25
N VAL A 29 -0.46 -22.97 1.30
CA VAL A 29 -0.42 -23.25 -0.13
C VAL A 29 0.28 -22.14 -0.90
N ALA A 30 0.98 -22.50 -1.97
CA ALA A 30 1.82 -21.56 -2.71
C ALA A 30 2.00 -21.94 -4.19
N LYS A 31 3.06 -21.47 -4.87
CA LYS A 31 3.26 -21.65 -6.33
C LYS A 31 4.74 -21.59 -6.73
N LEU A 32 5.29 -22.72 -7.18
CA LEU A 32 6.67 -22.80 -7.70
C LEU A 32 6.73 -22.45 -9.20
N ILE A 33 7.72 -21.65 -9.58
CA ILE A 33 8.01 -21.25 -10.97
C ILE A 33 9.49 -21.55 -11.23
N ASP A 34 9.78 -22.70 -11.82
CA ASP A 34 11.14 -23.07 -12.23
C ASP A 34 11.50 -22.38 -13.56
N VAL A 35 12.38 -21.36 -13.52
CA VAL A 35 12.82 -20.67 -14.76
C VAL A 35 13.86 -21.47 -15.53
N THR A 36 14.45 -22.50 -14.94
CA THR A 36 15.35 -23.47 -15.63
C THR A 36 14.59 -24.46 -16.53
N LYS A 37 13.25 -24.41 -16.49
CA LYS A 37 12.32 -25.20 -17.32
C LYS A 37 11.33 -24.31 -18.08
N CYS A 38 11.45 -22.98 -17.98
CA CYS A 38 10.54 -22.07 -18.65
C CYS A 38 10.94 -21.86 -20.12
N ILE A 39 10.02 -22.16 -21.03
CA ILE A 39 10.22 -22.05 -22.49
C ILE A 39 9.57 -20.78 -23.10
N GLY A 40 9.20 -19.79 -22.28
CA GLY A 40 8.64 -18.51 -22.75
C GLY A 40 7.29 -18.55 -23.47
N CYS A 41 6.64 -19.71 -23.58
CA CYS A 41 5.47 -19.95 -24.45
C CYS A 41 4.18 -19.16 -24.14
N LYS A 42 4.18 -18.28 -23.14
CA LYS A 42 3.05 -17.44 -22.67
C LYS A 42 1.73 -18.15 -22.32
N ALA A 43 1.64 -19.49 -22.42
CA ALA A 43 0.42 -20.24 -22.13
C ALA A 43 -0.18 -19.96 -20.72
N CYS A 44 0.67 -19.63 -19.74
CA CYS A 44 0.22 -19.24 -18.40
C CYS A 44 -0.40 -17.84 -18.33
N GLN A 45 -0.16 -16.94 -19.29
CA GLN A 45 -0.91 -15.70 -19.47
C GLN A 45 -2.31 -16.02 -20.00
N THR A 46 -2.39 -16.77 -21.11
CA THR A 46 -3.66 -17.15 -21.74
C THR A 46 -4.59 -17.92 -20.78
N ALA A 47 -4.06 -18.91 -20.06
CA ALA A 47 -4.85 -19.65 -19.07
C ALA A 47 -5.26 -18.78 -17.87
N CYS A 48 -4.47 -17.77 -17.49
CA CYS A 48 -4.82 -16.84 -16.43
C CYS A 48 -5.92 -15.85 -16.87
N MET A 49 -5.88 -15.38 -18.12
CA MET A 49 -6.91 -14.52 -18.69
C MET A 49 -8.23 -15.29 -18.87
N GLU A 50 -8.19 -16.48 -19.49
CA GLU A 50 -9.37 -17.32 -19.72
C GLU A 50 -10.07 -17.71 -18.40
N TRP A 51 -9.32 -18.17 -17.40
CA TRP A 51 -9.91 -18.61 -16.12
C TRP A 51 -10.54 -17.47 -15.30
N ASN A 52 -10.03 -16.24 -15.44
CA ASN A 52 -10.52 -15.08 -14.70
C ASN A 52 -11.38 -14.14 -15.57
N GLU A 53 -11.79 -14.60 -16.76
CA GLU A 53 -12.64 -13.88 -17.72
C GLU A 53 -12.06 -12.50 -18.16
N LEU A 54 -10.73 -12.35 -18.13
CA LEU A 54 -10.02 -11.10 -18.43
C LEU A 54 -9.68 -10.98 -19.92
N ARG A 55 -9.66 -9.75 -20.43
CA ARG A 55 -9.15 -9.41 -21.77
C ARG A 55 -8.45 -8.06 -21.72
N ASP A 56 -7.14 -8.08 -22.00
CA ASP A 56 -6.34 -6.87 -22.16
C ASP A 56 -6.43 -6.33 -23.60
N GLU A 57 -5.93 -5.12 -23.85
CA GLU A 57 -5.89 -4.53 -25.18
C GLU A 57 -4.88 -5.22 -26.10
N ILE A 58 -5.08 -5.09 -27.42
CA ILE A 58 -4.16 -5.65 -28.43
C ILE A 58 -2.92 -4.77 -28.54
N GLY A 59 -1.93 -5.05 -27.68
CA GLY A 59 -0.65 -4.34 -27.64
C GLY A 59 0.24 -4.53 -28.87
N PHE A 60 1.11 -3.57 -29.12
CA PHE A 60 2.06 -3.55 -30.23
C PHE A 60 3.45 -4.08 -29.85
N ASN A 61 4.22 -4.55 -30.84
CA ASN A 61 5.60 -4.98 -30.64
C ASN A 61 6.56 -3.78 -30.67
N THR A 62 7.56 -3.78 -29.78
CA THR A 62 8.55 -2.71 -29.58
C THR A 62 10.00 -3.15 -29.83
N GLY A 63 10.20 -4.33 -30.43
CA GLY A 63 11.50 -4.97 -30.61
C GLY A 63 11.83 -6.07 -29.59
N VAL A 64 10.98 -6.31 -28.59
CA VAL A 64 11.12 -7.37 -27.57
C VAL A 64 10.01 -8.40 -27.64
N TYR A 65 10.16 -9.53 -26.94
CA TYR A 65 9.15 -10.60 -26.86
C TYR A 65 8.07 -10.33 -25.80
N ASP A 66 8.34 -9.47 -24.83
CA ASP A 66 7.42 -9.01 -23.79
C ASP A 66 6.15 -8.40 -24.43
N ASN A 67 4.97 -8.94 -24.12
CA ASN A 67 3.66 -8.46 -24.57
C ASN A 67 2.54 -9.23 -23.83
N PRO A 68 1.61 -8.59 -23.10
CA PRO A 68 1.64 -7.18 -22.68
C PRO A 68 2.95 -6.81 -21.97
N HIS A 69 3.31 -5.53 -22.05
CA HIS A 69 4.62 -5.01 -21.60
C HIS A 69 4.75 -4.93 -20.07
N ASP A 70 3.63 -4.83 -19.36
CA ASP A 70 3.58 -4.85 -17.91
C ASP A 70 2.29 -5.50 -17.39
N LEU A 71 2.17 -5.66 -16.08
CA LEU A 71 0.96 -6.09 -15.40
C LEU A 71 -0.11 -5.00 -15.47
N THR A 72 -1.35 -5.39 -15.77
CA THR A 72 -2.52 -4.50 -15.83
C THR A 72 -3.68 -5.08 -15.00
N GLU A 73 -4.78 -4.34 -14.87
CA GLU A 73 -6.06 -4.83 -14.34
C GLU A 73 -6.64 -6.02 -15.13
N HIS A 74 -6.15 -6.28 -16.35
CA HIS A 74 -6.57 -7.39 -17.22
C HIS A 74 -5.46 -8.42 -17.48
N SER A 75 -4.20 -8.09 -17.19
CA SER A 75 -3.02 -8.97 -17.29
C SER A 75 -2.36 -9.16 -15.92
N TRP A 76 -3.00 -9.98 -15.07
CA TRP A 76 -2.49 -10.27 -13.71
C TRP A 76 -1.19 -11.11 -13.70
N THR A 77 -0.73 -11.56 -14.87
CA THR A 77 0.58 -12.18 -15.05
C THR A 77 1.10 -11.98 -16.46
N VAL A 78 2.39 -11.70 -16.61
CA VAL A 78 3.08 -11.54 -17.90
C VAL A 78 4.36 -12.38 -17.92
N MET A 79 4.79 -12.82 -19.10
CA MET A 79 6.13 -13.36 -19.31
C MET A 79 7.10 -12.22 -19.60
N ARG A 80 8.12 -12.09 -18.75
CA ARG A 80 9.23 -11.15 -18.92
C ARG A 80 10.46 -11.85 -19.48
N PHE A 81 11.14 -11.20 -20.41
CA PHE A 81 12.35 -11.70 -21.05
C PHE A 81 13.55 -10.82 -20.70
N SER A 82 14.75 -11.38 -20.75
CA SER A 82 16.02 -10.67 -20.54
C SER A 82 17.14 -11.42 -21.26
N GLU A 83 17.80 -10.76 -22.20
CA GLU A 83 18.95 -11.29 -22.94
C GLU A 83 20.24 -10.80 -22.28
N ARG A 84 21.23 -11.70 -22.14
CA ARG A 84 22.47 -11.44 -21.41
C ARG A 84 23.62 -12.21 -22.03
N GLU A 85 24.74 -11.56 -22.32
CA GLU A 85 26.01 -12.26 -22.47
C GLU A 85 26.59 -12.55 -21.08
N ASN A 86 26.93 -13.82 -20.82
CA ASN A 86 27.52 -14.25 -19.56
C ASN A 86 29.05 -13.99 -19.57
N PRO A 87 29.76 -14.05 -18.42
CA PRO A 87 31.20 -13.78 -18.36
C PRO A 87 32.08 -14.72 -19.20
N ASP A 88 31.55 -15.88 -19.60
CA ASP A 88 32.22 -16.86 -20.47
C ASP A 88 31.99 -16.57 -21.98
N GLY A 89 31.23 -15.53 -22.32
CA GLY A 89 30.89 -15.14 -23.69
C GLY A 89 29.70 -15.89 -24.30
N ASN A 90 28.90 -16.60 -23.50
CA ASN A 90 27.70 -17.29 -23.98
C ASN A 90 26.45 -16.40 -23.83
N LEU A 91 25.55 -16.44 -24.82
CA LEU A 91 24.25 -15.79 -24.73
C LEU A 91 23.28 -16.62 -23.87
N GLU A 92 22.77 -16.02 -22.81
CA GLU A 92 21.70 -16.52 -21.96
C GLU A 92 20.39 -15.77 -22.26
N TRP A 93 19.28 -16.51 -22.36
CA TRP A 93 17.93 -15.94 -22.40
C TRP A 93 17.20 -16.27 -21.10
N LEU A 94 17.10 -15.27 -20.22
CA LEU A 94 16.54 -15.39 -18.88
C LEU A 94 15.06 -15.03 -18.92
N ILE A 95 14.19 -16.03 -18.77
CA ILE A 95 12.74 -15.89 -18.97
C ILE A 95 12.00 -16.11 -17.65
N ARG A 96 11.24 -15.12 -17.17
CA ARG A 96 10.53 -15.16 -15.88
C ARG A 96 9.04 -14.84 -16.02
N LYS A 97 8.18 -15.67 -15.46
CA LYS A 97 6.76 -15.35 -15.25
C LYS A 97 6.62 -14.37 -14.08
N ASP A 98 6.00 -13.21 -14.30
CA ASP A 98 5.82 -12.16 -13.28
C ASP A 98 4.36 -12.03 -12.80
N GLY A 99 4.14 -11.48 -11.61
CA GLY A 99 2.81 -11.31 -11.02
C GLY A 99 2.83 -11.23 -9.49
N CYS A 100 1.65 -11.32 -8.85
CA CYS A 100 1.55 -11.24 -7.39
C CYS A 100 2.35 -12.36 -6.68
N MET A 101 3.17 -11.98 -5.70
CA MET A 101 4.00 -12.90 -4.91
C MET A 101 3.31 -13.48 -3.66
N HIS A 102 2.09 -13.01 -3.34
CA HIS A 102 1.31 -13.42 -2.16
C HIS A 102 2.17 -13.53 -0.88
N CYS A 103 2.87 -12.44 -0.53
CA CYS A 103 3.84 -12.40 0.58
C CYS A 103 3.22 -12.82 1.91
N GLU A 104 4.00 -13.47 2.77
CA GLU A 104 3.58 -13.72 4.16
C GLU A 104 3.44 -12.43 4.94
N ASP A 105 4.30 -11.41 4.74
CA ASP A 105 4.07 -10.05 5.26
C ASP A 105 3.72 -9.04 4.14
N PRO A 106 2.45 -8.96 3.71
CA PRO A 106 2.04 -8.16 2.56
C PRO A 106 2.10 -6.64 2.80
N GLY A 107 3.02 -5.97 2.10
CA GLY A 107 3.15 -4.52 2.11
C GLY A 107 1.90 -3.80 1.60
N CYS A 108 1.18 -4.36 0.61
CA CYS A 108 -0.07 -3.82 0.09
C CYS A 108 -1.16 -3.75 1.17
N LEU A 109 -1.39 -4.84 1.90
CA LEU A 109 -2.36 -4.92 3.01
C LEU A 109 -2.04 -3.90 4.12
N LYS A 110 -0.75 -3.74 4.46
CA LYS A 110 -0.28 -2.75 5.45
C LYS A 110 -0.39 -1.30 4.97
N ALA A 111 -0.20 -1.04 3.68
CA ALA A 111 -0.31 0.29 3.09
C ALA A 111 -1.77 0.75 2.87
N CYS A 112 -2.66 -0.19 2.56
CA CYS A 112 -4.05 0.09 2.21
C CYS A 112 -4.82 0.77 3.37
N PRO A 113 -5.47 1.94 3.14
CA PRO A 113 -6.28 2.63 4.13
C PRO A 113 -7.74 2.16 4.17
N SER A 114 -8.18 1.35 3.20
CA SER A 114 -9.58 0.91 3.07
C SER A 114 -9.84 -0.39 3.85
N PRO A 115 -10.81 -0.44 4.78
CA PRO A 115 -11.15 -1.66 5.52
C PRO A 115 -11.71 -2.75 4.61
N GLY A 116 -11.17 -3.97 4.69
CA GLY A 116 -11.70 -5.13 3.96
C GLY A 116 -11.39 -5.18 2.46
N ALA A 117 -10.59 -4.26 1.92
CA ALA A 117 -10.21 -4.21 0.51
C ALA A 117 -9.08 -5.18 0.14
N ILE A 118 -8.21 -5.55 1.09
CA ILE A 118 -7.19 -6.59 0.92
C ILE A 118 -7.30 -7.55 2.10
N VAL A 119 -7.33 -8.84 1.82
CA VAL A 119 -7.32 -9.91 2.83
C VAL A 119 -6.09 -10.79 2.68
N GLN A 120 -5.71 -11.48 3.75
CA GLN A 120 -4.81 -12.63 3.71
C GLN A 120 -5.51 -13.79 4.40
N TYR A 121 -5.57 -14.94 3.74
CA TYR A 121 -6.13 -16.17 4.27
C TYR A 121 -5.09 -16.96 5.09
N THR A 122 -5.54 -17.87 5.97
CA THR A 122 -4.67 -18.74 6.80
C THR A 122 -3.76 -19.64 5.98
N ASN A 123 -4.19 -20.02 4.77
CA ASN A 123 -3.38 -20.78 3.83
C ASN A 123 -2.26 -19.96 3.14
N GLY A 124 -2.15 -18.65 3.42
CA GLY A 124 -1.09 -17.79 2.91
C GLY A 124 -1.48 -16.86 1.75
N ILE A 125 -2.58 -17.15 1.05
CA ILE A 125 -3.02 -16.35 -0.10
C ILE A 125 -3.37 -14.93 0.35
N VAL A 126 -2.68 -13.94 -0.23
CA VAL A 126 -3.04 -12.52 -0.17
C VAL A 126 -3.93 -12.19 -1.37
N ASP A 127 -5.08 -11.55 -1.14
CA ASP A 127 -6.16 -11.48 -2.12
C ASP A 127 -6.86 -10.10 -2.13
N LEU A 128 -7.33 -9.71 -3.32
CA LEU A 128 -8.26 -8.60 -3.57
C LEU A 128 -9.73 -9.06 -3.43
N LYS A 129 -9.96 -9.98 -2.49
CA LYS A 129 -11.26 -10.43 -2.00
C LYS A 129 -12.12 -11.16 -3.04
N GLU A 130 -11.52 -12.00 -3.90
CA GLU A 130 -12.23 -13.16 -4.45
C GLU A 130 -11.31 -14.31 -4.94
N ARG A 131 -11.78 -15.55 -4.74
CA ARG A 131 -11.31 -16.81 -5.39
C ARG A 131 -9.87 -17.28 -5.09
N GLY A 132 -9.66 -17.89 -3.92
CA GLY A 132 -8.44 -18.65 -3.61
C GLY A 132 -8.38 -20.08 -4.17
N PHE A 133 -7.17 -20.60 -4.42
CA PHE A 133 -6.90 -21.98 -4.86
C PHE A 133 -5.70 -22.60 -4.13
N GLN A 134 -5.69 -23.94 -4.00
CA GLN A 134 -4.79 -24.67 -3.09
C GLN A 134 -3.78 -25.56 -3.83
N ASN A 135 -2.47 -25.27 -3.66
CA ASN A 135 -1.27 -26.15 -3.63
C ASN A 135 -0.11 -25.82 -4.61
N ALA A 136 1.11 -25.63 -4.07
CA ALA A 136 2.48 -25.76 -4.65
C ALA A 136 3.53 -25.09 -3.70
N GLY A 137 4.83 -24.95 -4.06
CA GLY A 137 5.95 -24.76 -3.09
C GLY A 137 7.15 -23.80 -3.41
N LEU A 138 8.21 -23.94 -2.57
CA LEU A 138 9.31 -23.03 -2.12
C LEU A 138 10.63 -23.14 -2.92
N TYR A 139 11.74 -22.36 -2.88
CA TYR A 139 12.19 -20.94 -2.62
C TYR A 139 11.46 -19.99 -1.65
N ASP A 140 12.15 -19.03 -1.00
CA ASP A 140 11.50 -18.03 -0.10
C ASP A 140 12.36 -16.77 0.21
N PRO A 141 11.86 -15.51 0.07
CA PRO A 141 12.61 -14.29 0.38
C PRO A 141 12.32 -13.76 1.81
N PRO A 142 13.28 -13.80 2.74
CA PRO A 142 13.03 -13.53 4.17
C PRO A 142 12.71 -12.07 4.50
N GLY A 143 13.04 -11.11 3.62
CA GLY A 143 12.77 -9.67 3.84
C GLY A 143 11.28 -9.27 3.90
N VAL A 144 10.40 -10.16 3.45
CA VAL A 144 8.92 -10.09 3.57
C VAL A 144 8.35 -11.23 4.42
N SER A 145 9.16 -11.89 5.24
CA SER A 145 8.82 -13.09 6.02
C SER A 145 8.38 -14.30 5.17
N GLY A 146 8.75 -14.29 3.88
CA GLY A 146 8.40 -15.32 2.91
C GLY A 146 7.31 -14.94 1.90
N THR A 147 7.09 -15.80 0.90
CA THR A 147 6.15 -15.59 -0.23
C THR A 147 5.48 -16.87 -0.68
N HIS A 148 4.17 -16.80 -0.96
CA HIS A 148 3.41 -17.93 -1.50
C HIS A 148 3.45 -18.01 -3.05
N VAL A 149 4.42 -17.37 -3.70
CA VAL A 149 4.88 -17.64 -5.07
C VAL A 149 6.39 -17.52 -5.12
N MET A 150 7.06 -18.44 -5.82
CA MET A 150 8.46 -18.74 -5.59
C MET A 150 9.18 -19.12 -6.89
N TYR A 151 10.48 -18.84 -6.99
CA TYR A 151 11.27 -19.09 -8.21
C TYR A 151 12.45 -20.03 -7.98
N VAL A 152 12.67 -21.00 -8.89
CA VAL A 152 13.98 -21.66 -9.04
C VAL A 152 14.75 -20.88 -10.10
N LEU A 153 15.82 -20.20 -9.70
CA LEU A 153 16.67 -19.36 -10.56
C LEU A 153 17.99 -20.08 -10.89
N HIS A 154 18.60 -19.77 -12.04
CA HIS A 154 19.98 -20.20 -12.32
C HIS A 154 20.97 -19.35 -11.50
N HIS A 155 20.83 -18.02 -11.60
CA HIS A 155 21.65 -17.02 -10.93
C HIS A 155 20.92 -16.47 -9.69
N ALA A 156 20.74 -17.33 -8.69
CA ALA A 156 20.02 -16.99 -7.46
C ALA A 156 20.75 -15.95 -6.56
N ASP A 157 22.04 -15.76 -6.82
CA ASP A 157 22.91 -14.71 -6.27
C ASP A 157 22.67 -13.33 -6.91
N GLN A 158 22.21 -13.30 -8.17
CA GLN A 158 21.89 -12.08 -8.93
C GLN A 158 20.43 -12.09 -9.46
N PRO A 159 19.40 -12.08 -8.57
CA PRO A 159 17.98 -12.02 -8.99
C PRO A 159 17.66 -10.89 -9.98
N SER A 160 18.35 -9.75 -9.86
CA SER A 160 18.18 -8.56 -10.70
C SER A 160 18.31 -8.83 -12.21
N LEU A 161 19.04 -9.88 -12.62
CA LEU A 161 19.15 -10.33 -14.02
C LEU A 161 17.83 -10.82 -14.61
N TYR A 162 16.86 -11.25 -13.79
CA TYR A 162 15.56 -11.76 -14.24
C TYR A 162 14.54 -10.62 -14.41
N HIS A 163 14.84 -9.69 -15.32
CA HIS A 163 14.06 -8.49 -15.59
C HIS A 163 13.76 -7.70 -14.29
N GLY A 164 14.82 -7.29 -13.59
CA GLY A 164 14.73 -6.38 -12.44
C GLY A 164 14.11 -6.97 -11.16
N LEU A 165 14.05 -8.30 -11.02
CA LEU A 165 13.52 -8.95 -9.81
C LEU A 165 14.34 -8.50 -8.57
N PRO A 166 13.71 -7.89 -7.53
CA PRO A 166 14.45 -7.33 -6.41
C PRO A 166 15.21 -8.38 -5.60
N GLU A 167 16.49 -8.10 -5.32
CA GLU A 167 17.41 -9.01 -4.63
C GLU A 167 17.07 -9.15 -3.13
N ASN A 168 16.65 -8.06 -2.49
CA ASN A 168 16.30 -8.01 -1.07
C ASN A 168 14.98 -7.24 -0.83
N PRO A 169 13.83 -7.81 -1.23
CA PRO A 169 12.53 -7.15 -1.10
C PRO A 169 12.15 -6.99 0.37
N ARG A 170 11.78 -5.77 0.77
CA ARG A 170 11.36 -5.42 2.14
C ARG A 170 10.34 -4.31 2.12
N ILE A 171 9.35 -4.36 3.02
CA ILE A 171 8.41 -3.24 3.22
C ILE A 171 9.20 -1.98 3.61
N SER A 172 9.04 -0.91 2.83
CA SER A 172 9.75 0.36 2.98
C SER A 172 9.75 0.87 4.43
N PRO A 173 10.91 1.27 4.99
CA PRO A 173 11.00 1.82 6.35
C PRO A 173 10.07 3.02 6.59
N MET A 174 9.88 3.88 5.57
CA MET A 174 8.96 5.01 5.65
C MET A 174 7.50 4.56 5.81
N VAL A 175 7.09 3.49 5.12
CA VAL A 175 5.75 2.90 5.26
C VAL A 175 5.59 2.24 6.63
N ARG A 176 6.64 1.56 7.14
CA ARG A 176 6.66 1.00 8.50
C ARG A 176 6.48 2.09 9.57
N LEU A 177 7.16 3.24 9.43
CA LEU A 177 7.05 4.39 10.33
C LEU A 177 5.66 5.04 10.26
N TRP A 178 5.19 5.37 9.05
CA TRP A 178 3.91 6.05 8.81
C TRP A 178 2.69 5.23 9.25
N LYS A 179 2.67 3.93 8.93
CA LYS A 179 1.54 3.05 9.28
C LYS A 179 1.64 2.48 10.69
N GLY A 180 2.86 2.43 11.24
CA GLY A 180 3.15 2.06 12.63
C GLY A 180 3.14 3.26 13.56
N ALA A 181 4.31 3.60 14.12
CA ALA A 181 4.45 4.52 15.26
C ALA A 181 3.84 5.92 15.06
N ALA A 182 3.78 6.45 13.83
CA ALA A 182 3.21 7.78 13.60
C ALA A 182 1.72 7.88 13.99
N LYS A 183 0.94 6.79 13.87
CA LYS A 183 -0.49 6.78 14.23
C LYS A 183 -0.76 6.99 15.73
N PRO A 184 -0.23 6.17 16.67
CA PRO A 184 -0.45 6.39 18.10
C PRO A 184 0.19 7.69 18.60
N ILE A 185 1.31 8.13 18.01
CA ILE A 185 1.92 9.43 18.34
C ILE A 185 0.97 10.58 17.95
N ALA A 186 0.41 10.58 16.73
CA ALA A 186 -0.55 11.60 16.32
C ALA A 186 -1.83 11.60 17.18
N LEU A 187 -2.36 10.43 17.53
CA LEU A 187 -3.49 10.30 18.46
C LEU A 187 -3.17 10.87 19.86
N GLY A 188 -1.97 10.58 20.39
CA GLY A 188 -1.49 11.12 21.67
C GLY A 188 -1.33 12.64 21.64
N ILE A 189 -0.80 13.20 20.55
CA ILE A 189 -0.68 14.65 20.35
C ILE A 189 -2.06 15.31 20.28
N MET A 190 -3.00 14.75 19.51
CA MET A 190 -4.38 15.30 19.44
C MET A 190 -5.08 15.28 20.81
N ALA A 191 -4.92 14.20 21.59
CA ALA A 191 -5.44 14.13 22.96
C ALA A 191 -4.78 15.16 23.89
N LEU A 192 -3.45 15.33 23.80
CA LEU A 192 -2.71 16.33 24.58
C LEU A 192 -3.17 17.75 24.24
N THR A 193 -3.31 18.09 22.96
CA THR A 193 -3.77 19.40 22.50
C THR A 193 -5.21 19.69 22.94
N ALA A 194 -6.10 18.69 22.90
CA ALA A 194 -7.47 18.84 23.40
C ALA A 194 -7.51 19.10 24.91
N LEU A 195 -6.72 18.37 25.70
CA LEU A 195 -6.57 18.59 27.14
C LEU A 195 -5.96 19.96 27.45
N ALA A 196 -4.90 20.35 26.73
CA ALA A 196 -4.26 21.65 26.88
C ALA A 196 -5.21 22.80 26.56
N GLY A 197 -6.01 22.69 25.49
CA GLY A 197 -7.05 23.65 25.14
C GLY A 197 -8.14 23.77 26.22
N PHE A 198 -8.61 22.64 26.76
CA PHE A 198 -9.56 22.63 27.88
C PHE A 198 -8.99 23.29 29.14
N PHE A 199 -7.77 22.94 29.56
CA PHE A 199 -7.14 23.56 30.74
C PHE A 199 -6.73 25.01 30.54
N HIS A 200 -6.40 25.43 29.32
CA HIS A 200 -6.22 26.84 28.97
C HIS A 200 -7.53 27.61 29.11
N TYR A 201 -8.61 27.14 28.45
CA TYR A 201 -9.91 27.80 28.48
C TYR A 201 -10.51 27.89 29.89
N THR A 202 -10.43 26.81 30.68
CA THR A 202 -10.94 26.80 32.07
C THR A 202 -10.10 27.60 33.07
N ARG A 203 -8.83 27.95 32.75
CA ARG A 203 -7.95 28.74 33.62
C ARG A 203 -7.85 30.21 33.22
N VAL A 204 -7.81 30.49 31.93
CA VAL A 204 -7.65 31.84 31.36
C VAL A 204 -9.01 32.48 31.05
N GLY A 205 -10.02 31.67 30.76
CA GLY A 205 -11.34 32.13 30.31
C GLY A 205 -11.42 32.36 28.80
N PRO A 206 -12.58 32.82 28.30
CA PRO A 206 -12.70 33.44 26.98
C PRO A 206 -11.94 34.77 26.94
N ASN A 207 -11.47 35.17 25.75
CA ASN A 207 -10.95 36.51 25.52
C ASN A 207 -12.12 37.45 25.21
N GLU A 208 -12.66 38.09 26.23
CA GLU A 208 -13.73 39.09 26.11
C GLU A 208 -13.13 40.46 25.71
N VAL A 209 -13.88 41.26 24.96
CA VAL A 209 -13.51 42.64 24.59
C VAL A 209 -14.03 43.54 25.69
N THR A 210 -13.16 44.36 26.30
CA THR A 210 -13.60 45.32 27.33
C THR A 210 -14.17 46.59 26.71
N ASP A 211 -14.91 47.37 27.48
CA ASP A 211 -15.36 48.71 27.06
C ASP A 211 -14.18 49.64 26.71
N GLU A 212 -13.00 49.42 27.31
CA GLU A 212 -11.76 50.14 26.99
C GLU A 212 -11.16 49.70 25.65
N ASP A 213 -11.20 48.40 25.32
CA ASP A 213 -10.79 47.88 24.01
C ASP A 213 -11.73 48.37 22.89
N GLU A 214 -13.04 48.39 23.14
CA GLU A 214 -14.03 48.98 22.24
C GLU A 214 -13.79 50.49 22.05
N ALA A 215 -13.52 51.23 23.12
CA ALA A 215 -13.19 52.65 23.05
C ALA A 215 -11.90 52.91 22.26
N ALA A 216 -10.84 52.12 22.50
CA ALA A 216 -9.58 52.21 21.77
C ALA A 216 -9.75 51.90 20.28
N ALA A 217 -10.49 50.84 19.94
CA ALA A 217 -10.80 50.48 18.55
C ALA A 217 -11.65 51.56 17.85
N ARG A 218 -12.59 52.19 18.55
CA ARG A 218 -13.38 53.32 18.05
C ARG A 218 -12.48 54.54 17.78
N ASP A 219 -11.60 54.91 18.71
CA ASP A 219 -10.68 56.04 18.56
C ASP A 219 -9.64 55.81 17.45
N GLU A 220 -9.12 54.58 17.29
CA GLU A 220 -8.23 54.23 16.19
C GLU A 220 -8.97 54.26 14.83
N ALA A 221 -10.20 53.75 14.78
CA ALA A 221 -11.05 53.83 13.59
C ALA A 221 -11.47 55.27 13.24
N ARG A 222 -11.45 56.21 14.19
CA ARG A 222 -11.61 57.66 13.94
C ARG A 222 -10.33 58.28 13.38
N ARG A 223 -9.18 57.99 14.00
CA ARG A 223 -7.86 58.43 13.51
C ARG A 223 -7.59 57.99 12.07
N MET A 224 -7.95 56.76 11.71
CA MET A 224 -7.82 56.25 10.34
C MET A 224 -8.72 56.95 9.32
N ARG A 225 -9.81 57.61 9.76
CA ARG A 225 -10.70 58.43 8.92
C ARG A 225 -10.31 59.92 8.89
N GLY A 226 -9.38 60.35 9.73
CA GLY A 226 -8.98 61.76 9.85
C GLY A 226 -9.95 62.63 10.66
N GLU A 227 -10.93 62.01 11.34
CA GLU A 227 -11.89 62.69 12.24
C GLU A 227 -11.13 63.29 13.45
N SER A 228 -11.43 64.54 13.82
CA SER A 228 -10.67 65.27 14.85
C SER A 228 -11.44 65.42 16.17
N PRO A 229 -10.76 65.61 17.33
CA PRO A 229 -11.43 65.61 18.63
C PRO A 229 -12.44 66.75 18.88
N GLU A 230 -12.50 67.77 18.01
CA GLU A 230 -13.35 68.95 18.20
C GLU A 230 -14.82 68.71 17.82
N GLU A 231 -15.14 67.73 16.96
CA GLU A 231 -16.52 67.46 16.47
C GLU A 231 -17.47 66.95 17.58
N ARG A 232 -16.96 66.72 18.80
CA ARG A 232 -17.70 66.21 19.96
C ARG A 232 -18.70 67.21 20.57
N SER A 233 -18.69 68.50 20.17
CA SER A 233 -19.61 69.50 20.71
C SER A 233 -21.02 69.50 20.08
N ASP A 234 -21.15 69.04 18.84
CA ASP A 234 -22.28 69.43 18.00
C ASP A 234 -23.39 68.37 17.91
N GLU A 235 -23.14 67.16 18.42
CA GLU A 235 -24.08 66.01 18.38
C GLU A 235 -24.95 65.88 19.66
N ILE A 236 -24.83 66.81 20.62
CA ILE A 236 -25.57 66.81 21.90
C ILE A 236 -26.43 68.08 22.02
N ARG A 237 -27.32 68.32 21.05
CA ARG A 237 -28.29 69.43 21.07
C ARG A 237 -29.63 69.08 20.42
#